data_AF-A0A2U8QS14-F1
#
_entry.id   AF-A0A2U8QS14-F1
#
_cell.length_a   1.000
_cell.length_b   1.000
_cell.length_c   1.000
_cell.angle_alpha   90.00
_cell.angle_beta   90.00
_cell.angle_gamma   90.00
#
_symmetry.space_group_name_H-M   'P 1'
#
loop_
_entity.id
_entity.type
_entity.pdbx_description
1 polymer ?
#
loop_
_entity_poly.entity_id
_entity_poly.type
_entity_poly.pdbx_seq_one_letter_code
_entity_poly.pdbx_strand_id
1 'polypeptide(L)'
;MKNSIWFFGLLLLVSCNNKKSDYQEVKTTEDSVSMVQFEPSEAKELMEKHCYLCHSPSAAEQEGRIAPPMVAIKGRYITMQSYTKAEFIKAVTDFVAEPTADKALMNGAVKRFGVMPKQAFPEGSVAKIAEFMYDYQIEEPDWFAEHWKGNHGEFNWKQSGKQFQEEAKEKTYADIGLEYALGTKKVLGKNLMGTIQKEGTEAALKFCNVSAMPLTDSMSVHYNAEIKRVSDKNRNPNNKASAEELGYIEQFKKDLSAQKEIQPIVVEETEKVHFYYPIETNTMCLQCHGKPENIKPEVLKKLKTLYPNDLATGYAENEVRGIWSITFDKK
;
A
#
# COMPACT_ATOMS: atom_id res chain seq x y z
N MET A 1 89.13 41.54 -20.81
CA MET A 1 88.58 40.52 -21.72
C MET A 1 88.80 39.15 -21.07
N LYS A 2 87.78 38.61 -20.40
CA LYS A 2 87.80 37.29 -19.76
C LYS A 2 86.55 36.55 -20.21
N ASN A 3 86.76 35.42 -20.86
CA ASN A 3 85.75 34.48 -21.32
C ASN A 3 85.05 33.83 -20.12
N SER A 4 83.74 33.61 -20.24
CA SER A 4 83.07 32.57 -19.46
C SER A 4 81.98 31.89 -20.26
N ILE A 5 82.30 30.63 -20.55
CA ILE A 5 81.46 29.48 -20.82
C ILE A 5 80.16 29.57 -20.02
N TRP A 6 79.01 29.39 -20.68
CA TRP A 6 77.76 29.09 -20.00
C TRP A 6 77.22 27.73 -20.44
N PHE A 7 77.02 26.91 -19.41
CA PHE A 7 76.59 25.53 -19.40
C PHE A 7 75.12 25.41 -19.86
N PHE A 8 74.85 24.40 -20.69
CA PHE A 8 73.51 24.00 -21.09
C PHE A 8 72.84 23.28 -19.90
N GLY A 9 71.94 23.99 -19.20
CA GLY A 9 71.15 23.46 -18.09
C GLY A 9 69.73 23.13 -18.52
N LEU A 10 69.45 21.84 -18.69
CA LEU A 10 68.13 21.27 -18.96
C LEU A 10 67.21 21.49 -17.73
N LEU A 11 66.27 22.43 -17.82
CA LEU A 11 65.26 22.67 -16.78
C LEU A 11 63.99 21.85 -17.09
N LEU A 12 63.80 20.81 -16.29
CA LEU A 12 62.56 20.03 -16.20
C LEU A 12 61.44 20.92 -15.63
N LEU A 13 60.45 21.26 -16.45
CA LEU A 13 59.22 21.91 -15.99
C LEU A 13 58.24 20.85 -15.47
N VAL A 14 58.12 20.80 -14.14
CA VAL A 14 56.99 20.15 -13.45
C VAL A 14 55.75 21.04 -13.65
N SER A 15 54.78 20.56 -14.42
CA SER A 15 53.50 21.23 -14.64
C SER A 15 52.46 20.71 -13.66
N CYS A 16 52.02 21.58 -12.74
CA CYS A 16 50.86 21.35 -11.88
C CYS A 16 49.57 21.44 -12.72
N ASN A 17 48.85 20.34 -12.86
CA ASN A 17 47.55 20.30 -13.53
C ASN A 17 46.44 20.72 -12.57
N ASN A 18 46.20 22.03 -12.45
CA ASN A 18 45.03 22.58 -11.77
C ASN A 18 43.84 22.53 -12.75
N LYS A 19 43.04 21.46 -12.71
CA LYS A 19 41.76 21.40 -13.43
C LYS A 19 40.76 22.34 -12.72
N LYS A 20 40.63 23.56 -13.24
CA LYS A 20 39.40 24.35 -13.10
C LYS A 20 38.31 23.61 -13.86
N SER A 21 37.26 23.17 -13.17
CA SER A 21 36.07 22.66 -13.85
C SER A 21 35.36 23.84 -14.50
N ASP A 22 35.21 23.78 -15.81
CA ASP A 22 34.39 24.70 -16.58
C ASP A 22 32.93 24.47 -16.15
N TYR A 23 32.41 25.36 -15.31
CA TYR A 23 31.01 25.37 -14.90
C TYR A 23 30.24 26.13 -15.98
N GLN A 24 29.55 25.40 -16.87
CA GLN A 24 28.56 26.01 -17.74
C GLN A 24 27.27 26.21 -16.96
N GLU A 25 26.85 27.47 -16.87
CA GLU A 25 25.56 27.90 -16.34
C GLU A 25 24.44 27.29 -17.18
N VAL A 26 23.67 26.36 -16.60
CA VAL A 26 22.47 25.80 -17.23
C VAL A 26 21.39 26.87 -17.20
N LYS A 27 21.11 27.46 -18.35
CA LYS A 27 19.96 28.35 -18.56
C LYS A 27 18.68 27.58 -18.24
N THR A 28 17.95 28.08 -17.25
CA THR A 28 16.57 27.70 -16.95
C THR A 28 15.68 27.99 -18.16
N THR A 29 15.31 26.95 -18.89
CA THR A 29 14.11 26.97 -19.72
C THR A 29 12.96 26.45 -18.87
N GLU A 30 12.05 27.35 -18.53
CA GLU A 30 10.68 27.07 -18.09
C GLU A 30 9.97 26.27 -19.19
N ASP A 31 10.21 24.97 -19.27
CA ASP A 31 9.43 23.97 -20.03
C ASP A 31 10.15 22.62 -19.94
N SER A 32 10.05 21.97 -18.78
CA SER A 32 10.23 20.51 -18.66
C SER A 32 9.77 20.06 -17.27
N VAL A 33 8.46 20.12 -17.05
CA VAL A 33 7.86 19.14 -16.15
C VAL A 33 8.05 17.80 -16.85
N SER A 34 9.07 17.06 -16.41
CA SER A 34 9.23 15.64 -16.73
C SER A 34 7.89 14.94 -16.52
N MET A 35 7.16 14.69 -17.60
CA MET A 35 6.02 13.78 -17.56
C MET A 35 6.56 12.42 -17.13
N VAL A 36 6.26 12.02 -15.89
CA VAL A 36 6.48 10.64 -15.46
C VAL A 36 5.72 9.75 -16.44
N GLN A 37 6.44 8.91 -17.19
CA GLN A 37 5.85 8.05 -18.20
C GLN A 37 4.82 7.12 -17.54
N PHE A 38 3.58 7.14 -18.05
CA PHE A 38 2.50 6.29 -17.56
C PHE A 38 2.69 4.87 -18.11
N GLU A 39 2.88 3.91 -17.21
CA GLU A 39 2.95 2.49 -17.53
C GLU A 39 1.70 1.77 -16.98
N PRO A 40 0.81 1.23 -17.84
CA PRO A 40 -0.45 0.63 -17.40
C PRO A 40 -0.29 -0.51 -16.40
N SER A 41 0.71 -1.38 -16.59
CA SER A 41 0.98 -2.51 -15.68
C SER A 41 1.38 -2.03 -14.28
N GLU A 42 2.26 -1.02 -14.20
CA GLU A 42 2.64 -0.39 -12.92
C GLU A 42 1.41 0.21 -12.22
N ALA A 43 0.55 0.91 -12.96
CA ALA A 43 -0.65 1.52 -12.40
C ALA A 43 -1.67 0.48 -11.89
N LYS A 44 -1.81 -0.66 -12.59
CA LYS A 44 -2.61 -1.79 -12.12
C LYS A 44 -2.03 -2.38 -10.84
N GLU A 45 -0.73 -2.64 -10.78
CA GLU A 45 -0.05 -3.16 -9.59
C GLU A 45 -0.25 -2.23 -8.38
N LEU A 46 -0.12 -0.91 -8.58
CA LEU A 46 -0.41 0.09 -7.55
C LEU A 46 -1.87 0.00 -7.06
N MET A 47 -2.83 -0.16 -7.97
CA MET A 47 -4.25 -0.31 -7.60
C MET A 47 -4.51 -1.59 -6.80
N GLU A 48 -3.94 -2.71 -7.21
CA GLU A 48 -4.08 -3.99 -6.52
C GLU A 48 -3.48 -3.93 -5.11
N LYS A 49 -2.29 -3.34 -5.01
CA LYS A 49 -1.53 -3.20 -3.76
C LYS A 49 -2.23 -2.27 -2.77
N HIS A 50 -2.70 -1.12 -3.24
CA HIS A 50 -3.12 -0.01 -2.38
C HIS A 50 -4.64 0.10 -2.22
N CYS A 51 -5.45 -0.39 -3.17
CA CYS A 51 -6.90 -0.18 -3.17
C CYS A 51 -7.72 -1.47 -2.96
N TYR A 52 -7.31 -2.59 -3.54
CA TYR A 52 -8.15 -3.80 -3.60
C TYR A 52 -8.36 -4.52 -2.26
N LEU A 53 -7.55 -4.23 -1.25
CA LEU A 53 -7.79 -4.73 0.10
C LEU A 53 -9.19 -4.32 0.61
N CYS A 54 -9.58 -3.07 0.38
CA CYS A 54 -10.88 -2.54 0.80
C CYS A 54 -11.90 -2.57 -0.35
N HIS A 55 -11.46 -2.24 -1.57
CA HIS A 55 -12.29 -2.13 -2.76
C HIS A 55 -12.28 -3.41 -3.62
N SER A 56 -12.34 -4.57 -2.96
CA SER A 56 -12.10 -5.87 -3.59
C SER A 56 -12.96 -6.11 -4.85
N PRO A 57 -12.35 -6.61 -5.94
CA PRO A 57 -13.08 -6.90 -7.18
C PRO A 57 -13.90 -8.19 -7.10
N SER A 58 -13.73 -9.02 -6.06
CA SER A 58 -14.35 -10.35 -6.00
C SER A 58 -15.10 -10.63 -4.70
N ALA A 59 -15.13 -9.71 -3.74
CA ALA A 59 -15.89 -9.90 -2.51
C ALA A 59 -17.41 -9.99 -2.79
N ALA A 60 -18.11 -10.80 -2.00
CA ALA A 60 -19.56 -10.91 -2.06
C ALA A 60 -20.25 -9.55 -1.87
N GLU A 61 -21.47 -9.42 -2.38
CA GLU A 61 -22.21 -8.16 -2.33
C GLU A 61 -22.56 -7.77 -0.89
N GLN A 62 -23.06 -8.71 -0.09
CA GLN A 62 -23.68 -8.42 1.21
C GLN A 62 -22.81 -8.77 2.43
N GLU A 63 -21.70 -9.49 2.25
CA GLU A 63 -20.92 -9.99 3.38
C GLU A 63 -19.43 -9.65 3.28
N GLY A 64 -18.89 -9.05 4.35
CA GLY A 64 -17.46 -8.87 4.57
C GLY A 64 -16.80 -7.83 3.64
N ARG A 65 -17.58 -7.08 2.86
CA ARG A 65 -17.10 -5.98 2.02
C ARG A 65 -16.86 -4.73 2.86
N ILE A 66 -15.71 -4.11 2.64
CA ILE A 66 -15.24 -2.94 3.40
C ILE A 66 -15.58 -1.64 2.69
N ALA A 67 -15.51 -1.63 1.35
CA ALA A 67 -15.75 -0.46 0.51
C ALA A 67 -16.45 -0.87 -0.80
N PRO A 68 -17.07 0.05 -1.55
CA PRO A 68 -17.63 -0.26 -2.87
C PRO A 68 -16.54 -0.81 -3.79
N PRO A 69 -16.83 -1.74 -4.71
CA PRO A 69 -15.81 -2.21 -5.65
C PRO A 69 -15.33 -1.03 -6.52
N MET A 70 -14.06 -1.04 -6.96
CA MET A 70 -13.48 0.06 -7.74
C MET A 70 -14.28 0.38 -9.01
N VAL A 71 -14.88 -0.64 -9.62
CA VAL A 71 -15.77 -0.49 -10.77
C VAL A 71 -16.99 0.41 -10.49
N ALA A 72 -17.50 0.44 -9.26
CA ALA A 72 -18.60 1.32 -8.89
C ALA A 72 -18.16 2.79 -8.86
N ILE A 73 -16.90 3.07 -8.49
CA ILE A 73 -16.32 4.41 -8.56
C ILE A 73 -16.22 4.83 -10.03
N LYS A 74 -15.66 3.96 -10.88
CA LYS A 74 -15.58 4.19 -12.33
C LYS A 74 -16.95 4.49 -12.93
N GLY A 75 -17.96 3.65 -12.64
CA GLY A 75 -19.32 3.85 -13.13
C GLY A 75 -19.97 5.14 -12.62
N ARG A 76 -19.80 5.46 -11.33
CA ARG A 76 -20.38 6.68 -10.77
C ARG A 76 -19.78 7.93 -11.39
N TYR A 77 -18.46 8.03 -11.47
CA TYR A 77 -17.79 9.26 -11.91
C TYR A 77 -17.78 9.37 -13.44
N ILE A 78 -17.43 8.31 -14.15
CA ILE A 78 -17.28 8.37 -15.61
C ILE A 78 -18.65 8.20 -16.29
N THR A 79 -19.39 7.14 -15.97
CA THR A 79 -20.64 6.82 -16.68
C THR A 79 -21.79 7.74 -16.27
N MET A 80 -21.96 8.04 -14.97
CA MET A 80 -23.10 8.86 -14.53
C MET A 80 -22.84 10.36 -14.51
N GLN A 81 -21.60 10.81 -14.30
CA GLN A 81 -21.28 12.24 -14.30
C GLN A 81 -20.59 12.71 -15.59
N SER A 82 -20.26 11.80 -16.51
CA SER A 82 -19.60 12.12 -17.77
C SER A 82 -18.27 12.87 -17.59
N TYR A 83 -17.54 12.57 -16.52
CA TYR A 83 -16.25 13.21 -16.25
C TYR A 83 -15.26 12.91 -17.38
N THR A 84 -14.53 13.94 -17.82
CA THR A 84 -13.33 13.78 -18.62
C THR A 84 -12.23 13.09 -17.82
N LYS A 85 -11.19 12.61 -18.50
CA LYS A 85 -10.03 11.98 -17.86
C LYS A 85 -9.40 12.89 -16.79
N ALA A 86 -9.21 14.17 -17.11
CA ALA A 86 -8.63 15.15 -16.20
C ALA A 86 -9.51 15.39 -14.96
N GLU A 87 -10.83 15.53 -15.15
CA GLU A 87 -11.79 15.70 -14.05
C GLU A 87 -11.84 14.46 -13.16
N PHE A 88 -11.80 13.25 -13.75
CA PHE A 88 -11.78 12.00 -13.01
C PHE A 88 -10.52 11.85 -12.16
N ILE A 89 -9.34 12.03 -12.77
CA ILE A 89 -8.06 11.97 -12.06
C ILE A 89 -8.03 12.96 -10.90
N LYS A 90 -8.46 14.22 -11.16
CA LYS A 90 -8.52 15.25 -10.13
C LYS A 90 -9.48 14.85 -9.00
N ALA A 91 -10.70 14.44 -9.33
CA ALA A 91 -11.71 14.14 -8.32
C ALA A 91 -11.35 12.93 -7.43
N VAL A 92 -10.74 11.89 -8.01
CA VAL A 92 -10.24 10.74 -7.25
C VAL A 92 -9.07 11.15 -6.37
N THR A 93 -8.10 11.90 -6.91
CA THR A 93 -6.92 12.36 -6.15
C THR A 93 -7.31 13.27 -4.99
N ASP A 94 -8.18 14.25 -5.22
CA ASP A 94 -8.66 15.17 -4.19
C ASP A 94 -9.41 14.42 -3.06
N PHE A 95 -10.28 13.46 -3.43
CA PHE A 95 -11.03 12.69 -2.44
C PHE A 95 -10.11 11.79 -1.61
N VAL A 96 -9.15 11.11 -2.24
CA VAL A 96 -8.22 10.22 -1.53
C VAL A 96 -7.26 10.99 -0.62
N ALA A 97 -6.85 12.20 -1.00
CA ALA A 97 -5.98 13.05 -0.18
C ALA A 97 -6.67 13.53 1.11
N GLU A 98 -7.98 13.82 1.04
CA GLU A 98 -8.76 14.27 2.18
C GLU A 98 -10.20 13.73 2.11
N PRO A 99 -10.42 12.46 2.48
CA PRO A 99 -11.72 11.82 2.34
C PRO A 99 -12.67 12.34 3.42
N THR A 100 -13.75 12.98 2.98
CA THR A 100 -14.83 13.48 3.85
C THR A 100 -16.19 13.13 3.25
N ALA A 101 -17.22 13.11 4.10
CA ALA A 101 -18.57 12.77 3.65
C ALA A 101 -19.14 13.79 2.65
N ASP A 102 -18.83 15.08 2.84
CA ASP A 102 -19.27 16.18 1.97
C ASP A 102 -18.57 16.19 0.60
N LYS A 103 -17.33 15.69 0.52
CA LYS A 103 -16.60 15.52 -0.74
C LYS A 103 -16.94 14.23 -1.49
N ALA A 104 -17.70 13.32 -0.87
CA ALA A 104 -18.01 12.04 -1.47
C ALA A 104 -19.13 12.15 -2.51
N LEU A 105 -18.85 11.76 -3.75
CA LEU A 105 -19.89 11.64 -4.78
C LEU A 105 -20.80 10.41 -4.56
N MET A 106 -20.27 9.38 -3.88
CA MET A 106 -20.93 8.10 -3.61
C MET A 106 -21.59 8.07 -2.22
N ASN A 107 -22.57 8.95 -1.99
CA ASN A 107 -23.26 9.08 -0.70
C ASN A 107 -23.84 7.76 -0.15
N GLY A 108 -24.36 6.90 -1.03
CA GLY A 108 -24.86 5.57 -0.64
C GLY A 108 -23.75 4.65 -0.10
N ALA A 109 -22.55 4.73 -0.68
CA ALA A 109 -21.39 4.01 -0.19
C ALA A 109 -20.94 4.56 1.18
N VAL A 110 -20.90 5.89 1.35
CA VAL A 110 -20.58 6.50 2.65
C VAL A 110 -21.59 6.09 3.73
N LYS A 111 -22.88 6.08 3.41
CA LYS A 111 -23.93 5.64 4.34
C LYS A 111 -23.77 4.16 4.75
N ARG A 112 -23.34 3.31 3.81
CA ARG A 112 -23.22 1.87 4.03
C ARG A 112 -21.90 1.47 4.72
N PHE A 113 -20.79 2.05 4.30
CA PHE A 113 -19.44 1.62 4.66
C PHE A 113 -18.72 2.61 5.58
N GLY A 114 -19.23 3.83 5.72
CA GLY A 114 -18.50 4.96 6.29
C GLY A 114 -17.61 5.66 5.25
N VAL A 115 -16.94 6.72 5.69
CA VAL A 115 -15.97 7.45 4.88
C VAL A 115 -14.68 6.62 4.76
N MET A 116 -14.06 6.63 3.58
CA MET A 116 -12.74 6.00 3.38
C MET A 116 -11.74 6.54 4.42
N PRO A 117 -11.03 5.68 5.17
CA PRO A 117 -9.98 6.13 6.08
C PRO A 117 -8.88 6.89 5.34
N LYS A 118 -8.43 7.99 5.93
CA LYS A 118 -7.29 8.74 5.41
C LYS A 118 -6.04 7.86 5.48
N GLN A 119 -5.33 7.78 4.37
CA GLN A 119 -4.13 6.96 4.21
C GLN A 119 -3.11 7.74 3.39
N ALA A 120 -1.83 7.54 3.70
CA ALA A 120 -0.74 8.07 2.90
C ALA A 120 -0.49 7.13 1.72
N PHE A 121 -0.36 7.71 0.53
CA PHE A 121 0.02 6.98 -0.67
C PHE A 121 1.30 7.58 -1.24
N PRO A 122 2.13 6.77 -1.92
CA PRO A 122 3.30 7.28 -2.61
C PRO A 122 2.93 8.38 -3.62
N GLU A 123 3.82 9.35 -3.78
CA GLU A 123 3.58 10.51 -4.63
C GLU A 123 3.21 10.09 -6.06
N GLY A 124 2.14 10.69 -6.60
CA GLY A 124 1.64 10.42 -7.95
C GLY A 124 0.92 9.07 -8.15
N SER A 125 0.99 8.13 -7.21
CA SER A 125 0.39 6.79 -7.35
C SER A 125 -1.12 6.83 -7.57
N VAL A 126 -1.86 7.64 -6.81
CA VAL A 126 -3.32 7.78 -6.93
C VAL A 126 -3.72 8.32 -8.30
N ALA A 127 -2.93 9.25 -8.85
CA ALA A 127 -3.18 9.79 -10.18
C ALA A 127 -2.95 8.73 -11.27
N LYS A 128 -1.88 7.93 -11.18
CA LYS A 128 -1.63 6.78 -12.07
C LYS A 128 -2.76 5.76 -12.00
N ILE A 129 -3.23 5.42 -10.79
CA ILE A 129 -4.36 4.51 -10.59
C ILE A 129 -5.63 5.05 -11.26
N ALA A 130 -5.96 6.33 -11.03
CA ALA A 130 -7.14 6.95 -11.62
C ALA A 130 -7.03 7.03 -13.15
N GLU A 131 -5.85 7.31 -13.68
CA GLU A 131 -5.58 7.27 -15.12
C GLU A 131 -5.82 5.88 -15.70
N PHE A 132 -5.29 4.83 -15.06
CA PHE A 132 -5.52 3.44 -15.46
C PHE A 132 -7.01 3.06 -15.41
N MET A 133 -7.68 3.38 -14.30
CA MET A 133 -9.11 3.15 -14.14
C MET A 133 -9.95 3.89 -15.19
N TYR A 134 -9.48 5.01 -15.75
CA TYR A 134 -10.19 5.70 -16.82
C TYR A 134 -9.99 4.98 -18.16
N ASP A 135 -8.73 4.74 -18.53
CA ASP A 135 -8.34 4.26 -19.84
C ASP A 135 -8.63 2.77 -20.06
N TYR A 136 -8.68 1.97 -18.99
CA TYR A 136 -8.81 0.52 -19.07
C TYR A 136 -10.06 -0.01 -18.36
N GLN A 137 -10.47 -1.19 -18.81
CA GLN A 137 -11.35 -2.07 -18.08
C GLN A 137 -10.62 -2.62 -16.85
N ILE A 138 -11.33 -2.71 -15.74
CA ILE A 138 -10.84 -3.21 -14.44
C ILE A 138 -11.74 -4.35 -13.97
N GLU A 139 -11.22 -5.18 -13.07
CA GLU A 139 -11.95 -6.32 -12.54
C GLU A 139 -13.24 -5.85 -11.81
N GLU A 140 -14.32 -6.60 -12.02
CA GLU A 140 -15.61 -6.36 -11.39
C GLU A 140 -16.19 -7.63 -10.78
N PRO A 141 -16.94 -7.53 -9.67
CA PRO A 141 -17.61 -8.69 -9.11
C PRO A 141 -18.71 -9.21 -10.04
N ASP A 142 -18.91 -10.54 -10.08
CA ASP A 142 -19.93 -11.18 -10.92
C ASP A 142 -21.36 -10.63 -10.71
N TRP A 143 -21.66 -10.16 -9.49
CA TRP A 143 -22.96 -9.58 -9.13
C TRP A 143 -23.14 -8.11 -9.54
N PHE A 144 -22.06 -7.43 -9.97
CA PHE A 144 -22.05 -5.98 -10.09
C PHE A 144 -23.01 -5.46 -11.18
N ALA A 145 -23.05 -6.11 -12.35
CA ALA A 145 -23.91 -5.69 -13.45
C ALA A 145 -25.40 -5.76 -13.06
N GLU A 146 -25.82 -6.79 -12.34
CA GLU A 146 -27.19 -6.94 -11.83
C GLU A 146 -27.51 -5.89 -10.76
N HIS A 147 -26.59 -5.70 -9.80
CA HIS A 147 -26.71 -4.66 -8.78
C HIS A 147 -26.85 -3.26 -9.40
N TRP A 148 -26.05 -2.96 -10.42
CA TRP A 148 -26.10 -1.69 -11.14
C TRP A 148 -27.47 -1.46 -11.78
N LYS A 149 -27.97 -2.45 -12.52
CA LYS A 149 -29.30 -2.40 -13.14
C LYS A 149 -30.41 -2.15 -12.11
N GLY A 150 -30.36 -2.84 -10.98
CA GLY A 150 -31.36 -2.69 -9.90
C GLY A 150 -31.41 -1.30 -9.29
N ASN A 151 -30.28 -0.59 -9.23
CA ASN A 151 -30.18 0.74 -8.60
C ASN A 151 -30.21 1.91 -9.59
N HIS A 152 -30.00 1.65 -10.89
CA HIS A 152 -29.87 2.68 -11.93
C HIS A 152 -30.77 2.47 -13.16
N GLY A 153 -31.67 1.49 -13.15
CA GLY A 153 -32.70 1.29 -14.18
C GLY A 153 -32.18 0.70 -15.48
N GLU A 154 -32.72 1.15 -16.63
CA GLU A 154 -32.37 0.66 -17.98
C GLU A 154 -30.96 1.02 -18.46
N PHE A 155 -30.16 1.71 -17.63
CA PHE A 155 -28.73 1.88 -17.89
C PHE A 155 -28.02 0.53 -17.77
N ASN A 156 -27.95 -0.19 -18.89
CA ASN A 156 -27.16 -1.41 -18.98
C ASN A 156 -25.70 -1.08 -18.68
N TRP A 157 -25.18 -1.67 -17.60
CA TRP A 157 -23.79 -1.54 -17.24
C TRP A 157 -22.90 -2.03 -18.38
N LYS A 158 -22.01 -1.16 -18.85
CA LYS A 158 -20.92 -1.51 -19.75
C LYS A 158 -19.70 -0.71 -19.34
N GLN A 159 -18.65 -1.41 -18.97
CA GLN A 159 -17.42 -0.78 -18.53
C GLN A 159 -16.73 -0.06 -19.71
N SER A 160 -16.40 1.22 -19.51
CA SER A 160 -15.63 2.02 -20.47
C SER A 160 -14.14 1.65 -20.44
N GLY A 161 -13.39 2.08 -21.46
CA GLY A 161 -11.95 1.83 -21.56
C GLY A 161 -11.59 0.60 -22.39
N LYS A 162 -10.30 0.44 -22.64
CA LYS A 162 -9.70 -0.67 -23.40
C LYS A 162 -9.61 -1.90 -22.50
N GLN A 163 -9.68 -3.09 -23.09
CA GLN A 163 -9.31 -4.30 -22.35
C GLN A 163 -7.82 -4.24 -21.99
N PHE A 164 -7.51 -4.44 -20.71
CA PHE A 164 -6.14 -4.62 -20.28
C PHE A 164 -5.75 -6.09 -20.46
N GLN A 165 -4.67 -6.34 -21.18
CA GLN A 165 -4.08 -7.67 -21.28
C GLN A 165 -2.81 -7.67 -20.44
N GLU A 166 -2.87 -8.38 -19.33
CA GLU A 166 -1.71 -8.56 -18.48
C GLU A 166 -0.69 -9.44 -19.21
N GLU A 167 0.52 -8.93 -19.39
CA GLU A 167 1.60 -9.73 -19.96
C GLU A 167 1.94 -10.84 -18.97
N ALA A 168 1.96 -12.09 -19.47
CA ALA A 168 2.38 -13.22 -18.67
C ALA A 168 3.87 -13.11 -18.36
N LYS A 169 4.19 -12.46 -17.25
CA LYS A 169 5.55 -12.38 -16.70
C LYS A 169 5.70 -13.42 -15.60
N GLU A 170 6.87 -14.05 -15.57
CA GLU A 170 7.23 -14.92 -14.46
C GLU A 170 7.30 -14.09 -13.17
N LYS A 171 6.59 -14.53 -12.14
CA LYS A 171 6.55 -13.84 -10.85
C LYS A 171 7.93 -13.90 -10.22
N THR A 172 8.44 -12.74 -9.83
CA THR A 172 9.63 -12.66 -8.99
C THR A 172 9.31 -13.16 -7.58
N TYR A 173 10.34 -13.42 -6.78
CA TYR A 173 10.16 -13.74 -5.37
C TYR A 173 9.49 -12.61 -4.57
N ALA A 174 9.70 -11.35 -4.97
CA ALA A 174 8.99 -10.20 -4.41
C ALA A 174 7.48 -10.29 -4.70
N ASP A 175 7.11 -10.63 -5.93
CA ASP A 175 5.70 -10.77 -6.35
C ASP A 175 5.01 -11.90 -5.58
N ILE A 176 5.68 -13.04 -5.45
CA ILE A 176 5.17 -14.21 -4.71
C ILE A 176 4.98 -13.87 -3.23
N GLY A 177 6.00 -13.30 -2.58
CA GLY A 177 5.90 -12.95 -1.16
C GLY A 177 4.85 -11.87 -0.90
N LEU A 178 4.71 -10.90 -1.80
CA LEU A 178 3.70 -9.84 -1.70
C LEU A 178 2.29 -10.42 -1.87
N GLU A 179 2.08 -11.34 -2.81
CA GLU A 179 0.84 -12.07 -2.96
C GLU A 179 0.45 -12.79 -1.66
N TYR A 180 1.39 -13.49 -1.01
CA TYR A 180 1.13 -14.21 0.23
C TYR A 180 0.78 -13.26 1.38
N ALA A 181 1.51 -12.15 1.51
CA ALA A 181 1.26 -11.12 2.51
C ALA A 181 -0.11 -10.45 2.33
N LEU A 182 -0.43 -9.98 1.11
CA LEU A 182 -1.67 -9.29 0.81
C LEU A 182 -2.88 -10.23 0.85
N GLY A 183 -2.73 -11.46 0.37
CA GLY A 183 -3.75 -12.50 0.47
C GLY A 183 -4.09 -12.83 1.92
N THR A 184 -3.08 -12.99 2.77
CA THR A 184 -3.27 -13.20 4.21
C THR A 184 -3.89 -11.97 4.89
N LYS A 185 -3.43 -10.75 4.55
CA LYS A 185 -4.02 -9.49 5.03
C LYS A 185 -5.50 -9.39 4.67
N LYS A 186 -5.89 -9.79 3.46
CA LYS A 186 -7.28 -9.80 2.97
C LYS A 186 -8.16 -10.75 3.80
N VAL A 187 -7.69 -11.96 4.08
CA VAL A 187 -8.45 -12.93 4.89
C VAL A 187 -8.63 -12.44 6.33
N LEU A 188 -7.56 -11.95 6.97
CA LEU A 188 -7.65 -11.38 8.32
C LEU A 188 -8.55 -10.14 8.36
N GLY A 189 -8.39 -9.23 7.39
CA GLY A 189 -9.17 -8.00 7.27
C GLY A 189 -10.66 -8.28 7.08
N LYS A 190 -11.03 -9.20 6.17
CA LYS A 190 -12.42 -9.62 5.94
C LYS A 190 -13.09 -10.09 7.24
N ASN A 191 -12.45 -11.00 7.96
CA ASN A 191 -13.00 -11.56 9.18
C ASN A 191 -13.08 -10.53 10.32
N LEU A 192 -12.03 -9.70 10.46
CA LEU A 192 -12.00 -8.63 11.45
C LEU A 192 -13.11 -7.60 11.19
N MET A 193 -13.21 -7.09 9.96
CA MET A 193 -14.21 -6.09 9.60
C MET A 193 -15.62 -6.65 9.68
N GLY A 194 -15.84 -7.90 9.25
CA GLY A 194 -17.12 -8.58 9.43
C GLY A 194 -17.54 -8.68 10.90
N THR A 195 -16.59 -9.00 11.80
CA THR A 195 -16.85 -9.06 13.25
C THR A 195 -17.16 -7.67 13.82
N ILE A 196 -16.39 -6.64 13.45
CA ILE A 196 -16.64 -5.26 13.90
C ILE A 196 -18.01 -4.78 13.45
N GLN A 197 -18.41 -5.04 12.20
CA GLN A 197 -19.70 -4.63 11.65
C GLN A 197 -20.88 -5.34 12.33
N LYS A 198 -20.75 -6.64 12.62
CA LYS A 198 -21.84 -7.46 13.20
C LYS A 198 -21.94 -7.32 14.72
N GLU A 199 -20.82 -7.25 15.41
CA GLU A 199 -20.74 -7.42 16.87
C GLU A 199 -19.98 -6.30 17.60
N GLY A 200 -19.37 -5.37 16.86
CA GLY A 200 -18.62 -4.24 17.41
C GLY A 200 -17.16 -4.54 17.78
N THR A 201 -16.44 -3.48 18.15
CA THR A 201 -14.99 -3.52 18.40
C THR A 201 -14.59 -4.39 19.59
N GLU A 202 -15.43 -4.52 20.62
CA GLU A 202 -15.13 -5.40 21.76
C GLU A 202 -15.09 -6.88 21.36
N ALA A 203 -16.05 -7.33 20.54
CA ALA A 203 -16.08 -8.70 20.02
C ALA A 203 -14.89 -8.97 19.09
N ALA A 204 -14.51 -7.99 18.29
CA ALA A 204 -13.36 -8.06 17.40
C ALA A 204 -12.03 -8.33 18.13
N LEU A 205 -11.88 -7.89 19.39
CA LEU A 205 -10.70 -8.24 20.19
C LEU A 205 -10.61 -9.74 20.48
N LYS A 206 -11.73 -10.40 20.74
CA LYS A 206 -11.76 -11.85 20.95
C LYS A 206 -11.36 -12.59 19.67
N PHE A 207 -11.84 -12.13 18.52
CA PHE A 207 -11.42 -12.63 17.21
C PHE A 207 -9.89 -12.46 17.02
N CYS A 208 -9.34 -11.28 17.29
CA CYS A 208 -7.90 -11.05 17.21
C CYS A 208 -7.08 -11.94 18.17
N ASN A 209 -7.64 -12.27 19.34
CA ASN A 209 -6.98 -13.10 20.36
C ASN A 209 -6.99 -14.58 20.01
N VAL A 210 -8.10 -15.09 19.47
CA VAL A 210 -8.33 -16.52 19.29
C VAL A 210 -8.14 -16.96 17.84
N SER A 211 -8.61 -16.17 16.88
CA SER A 211 -8.75 -16.60 15.48
C SER A 211 -7.65 -16.09 14.56
N ALA A 212 -6.95 -15.02 14.93
CA ALA A 212 -5.96 -14.41 14.04
C ALA A 212 -4.76 -15.33 13.75
N MET A 213 -4.24 -16.07 14.75
CA MET A 213 -3.13 -17.01 14.52
C MET A 213 -3.59 -18.22 13.70
N PRO A 214 -4.68 -18.93 14.04
CA PRO A 214 -5.18 -20.04 13.21
C PRO A 214 -5.46 -19.66 11.75
N LEU A 215 -5.95 -18.45 11.50
CA LEU A 215 -6.14 -17.96 10.13
C LEU A 215 -4.80 -17.73 9.42
N THR A 216 -3.80 -17.18 10.10
CA THR A 216 -2.45 -17.08 9.55
C THR A 216 -1.87 -18.47 9.25
N ASP A 217 -2.02 -19.43 10.15
CA ASP A 217 -1.56 -20.81 9.96
C ASP A 217 -2.28 -21.49 8.77
N SER A 218 -3.57 -21.24 8.61
CA SER A 218 -4.33 -21.72 7.44
C SER A 218 -3.80 -21.14 6.13
N MET A 219 -3.39 -19.87 6.12
CA MET A 219 -2.80 -19.25 4.92
C MET A 219 -1.39 -19.79 4.67
N SER A 220 -0.63 -20.10 5.72
CA SER A 220 0.65 -20.81 5.61
C SER A 220 0.50 -22.14 4.89
N VAL A 221 -0.50 -22.95 5.27
CA VAL A 221 -0.81 -24.21 4.58
C VAL A 221 -1.25 -23.96 3.13
N HIS A 222 -2.12 -22.98 2.91
CA HIS A 222 -2.64 -22.67 1.57
C HIS A 222 -1.52 -22.29 0.58
N TYR A 223 -0.56 -21.48 1.01
CA TYR A 223 0.55 -21.02 0.17
C TYR A 223 1.78 -21.93 0.20
N ASN A 224 1.75 -23.00 1.02
CA ASN A 224 2.92 -23.81 1.32
C ASN A 224 4.14 -22.95 1.73
N ALA A 225 3.92 -22.06 2.69
CA ALA A 225 4.89 -21.08 3.16
C ALA A 225 4.76 -20.88 4.68
N GLU A 226 5.83 -20.52 5.36
CA GLU A 226 5.77 -20.04 6.73
C GLU A 226 5.40 -18.55 6.72
N ILE A 227 4.28 -18.17 7.33
CA ILE A 227 3.76 -16.80 7.32
C ILE A 227 3.61 -16.34 8.75
N LYS A 228 4.29 -15.25 9.10
CA LYS A 228 4.22 -14.63 10.43
C LYS A 228 3.92 -13.14 10.32
N ARG A 229 3.36 -12.61 11.39
CA ARG A 229 3.29 -11.16 11.64
C ARG A 229 4.09 -10.87 12.89
N VAL A 230 5.13 -10.07 12.76
CA VAL A 230 6.04 -9.73 13.86
C VAL A 230 6.08 -8.23 14.08
N SER A 231 6.47 -7.81 15.28
CA SER A 231 6.52 -6.39 15.66
C SER A 231 7.48 -6.14 16.81
N ASP A 232 8.02 -4.92 16.82
CA ASP A 232 8.73 -4.26 17.92
C ASP A 232 7.84 -3.91 19.12
N LYS A 233 6.54 -3.73 18.89
CA LYS A 233 5.48 -3.48 19.88
C LYS A 233 4.37 -4.54 19.74
N ASN A 234 4.73 -5.78 20.02
CA ASN A 234 3.85 -6.92 19.84
C ASN A 234 2.72 -6.95 20.90
N ARG A 235 1.52 -7.33 20.47
CA ARG A 235 0.37 -7.59 21.38
C ARG A 235 0.40 -9.00 21.92
N ASN A 236 0.64 -9.95 21.01
CA ASN A 236 0.86 -11.34 21.33
C ASN A 236 2.38 -11.56 21.48
N PRO A 237 2.88 -12.12 22.60
CA PRO A 237 4.28 -12.49 22.79
C PRO A 237 4.89 -13.31 21.64
N ASN A 238 4.09 -14.16 20.99
CA ASN A 238 4.54 -15.00 19.86
C ASN A 238 4.86 -14.21 18.59
N ASN A 239 4.46 -12.93 18.53
CA ASN A 239 4.69 -12.03 17.40
C ASN A 239 5.84 -11.04 17.68
N LYS A 240 6.74 -11.36 18.61
CA LYS A 240 7.91 -10.54 18.88
C LYS A 240 8.91 -10.66 17.72
N ALA A 241 9.32 -9.52 17.18
CA ALA A 241 10.34 -9.48 16.12
C ALA A 241 11.72 -9.94 16.62
N SER A 242 12.46 -10.61 15.73
CA SER A 242 13.87 -10.94 15.88
C SER A 242 14.76 -9.69 15.76
N ALA A 243 16.06 -9.82 16.08
CA ALA A 243 17.00 -8.70 15.96
C ALA A 243 17.15 -8.21 14.51
N GLU A 244 17.10 -9.12 13.54
CA GLU A 244 17.14 -8.81 12.11
C GLU A 244 15.83 -8.12 11.66
N GLU A 245 14.68 -8.68 12.07
CA GLU A 245 13.36 -8.13 11.74
C GLU A 245 13.15 -6.72 12.31
N LEU A 246 13.74 -6.40 13.47
CA LEU A 246 13.76 -5.05 14.02
C LEU A 246 14.48 -4.06 13.09
N GLY A 247 15.57 -4.49 12.45
CA GLY A 247 16.27 -3.67 11.45
C GLY A 247 15.37 -3.34 10.25
N TYR A 248 14.61 -4.32 9.76
CA TYR A 248 13.66 -4.12 8.66
C TYR A 248 12.47 -3.23 9.06
N ILE A 249 11.93 -3.39 10.27
CA ILE A 249 10.88 -2.51 10.80
C ILE A 249 11.35 -1.04 10.81
N GLU A 250 12.57 -0.78 11.29
CA GLU A 250 13.12 0.57 11.30
C GLU A 250 13.36 1.13 9.89
N GLN A 251 13.75 0.28 8.94
CA GLN A 251 13.88 0.68 7.53
C GLN A 251 12.51 1.10 6.96
N PHE A 252 11.47 0.27 7.12
CA PHE A 252 10.13 0.59 6.64
C PHE A 252 9.54 1.85 7.29
N LYS A 253 9.83 2.11 8.58
CA LYS A 253 9.41 3.36 9.24
C LYS A 253 10.00 4.58 8.54
N LYS A 254 11.28 4.52 8.15
CA LYS A 254 11.94 5.61 7.41
C LYS A 254 11.33 5.78 6.02
N ASP A 255 11.14 4.68 5.29
CA ASP A 255 10.61 4.73 3.92
C ASP A 255 9.18 5.29 3.89
N LEU A 256 8.33 4.86 4.85
CA LEU A 256 6.96 5.36 4.99
C LEU A 256 6.94 6.85 5.35
N SER A 257 7.82 7.30 6.27
CA SER A 257 7.95 8.72 6.62
C SER A 257 8.39 9.60 5.45
N ALA A 258 9.10 9.01 4.48
CA ALA A 258 9.55 9.68 3.27
C ALA A 258 8.53 9.61 2.12
N GLN A 259 7.35 9.02 2.33
CA GLN A 259 6.29 8.84 1.32
C GLN A 259 6.79 8.17 0.03
N LYS A 260 7.79 7.29 0.15
CA LYS A 260 8.31 6.51 -0.97
C LYS A 260 7.44 5.27 -1.19
N GLU A 261 7.41 4.79 -2.42
CA GLU A 261 6.83 3.48 -2.70
C GLU A 261 7.61 2.41 -1.94
N ILE A 262 6.93 1.70 -1.04
CA ILE A 262 7.57 0.68 -0.22
C ILE A 262 7.89 -0.54 -1.08
N GLN A 263 9.18 -0.85 -1.17
CA GLN A 263 9.67 -2.08 -1.78
C GLN A 263 9.78 -3.19 -0.73
N PRO A 264 9.36 -4.43 -1.04
CA PRO A 264 9.60 -5.55 -0.15
C PRO A 264 11.09 -5.83 0.00
N ILE A 265 11.45 -6.42 1.14
CA ILE A 265 12.81 -6.94 1.34
C ILE A 265 12.77 -8.43 1.04
N VAL A 266 13.63 -8.87 0.12
CA VAL A 266 13.79 -10.27 -0.26
C VAL A 266 15.21 -10.70 0.06
N VAL A 267 15.34 -11.75 0.87
CA VAL A 267 16.62 -12.38 1.21
C VAL A 267 16.60 -13.81 0.70
N GLU A 268 17.52 -14.10 -0.21
CA GLU A 268 17.64 -15.41 -0.84
C GLU A 268 18.72 -16.24 -0.14
N GLU A 269 18.33 -17.42 0.34
CA GLU A 269 19.24 -18.47 0.81
C GLU A 269 19.38 -19.58 -0.26
N THR A 270 20.08 -20.68 0.05
CA THR A 270 20.30 -21.76 -0.92
C THR A 270 19.00 -22.40 -1.40
N GLU A 271 18.09 -22.73 -0.48
CA GLU A 271 16.82 -23.43 -0.79
C GLU A 271 15.58 -22.59 -0.47
N LYS A 272 15.76 -21.50 0.29
CA LYS A 272 14.67 -20.71 0.84
C LYS A 272 14.76 -19.26 0.42
N VAL A 273 13.62 -18.60 0.45
CA VAL A 273 13.45 -17.17 0.29
C VAL A 273 12.76 -16.64 1.52
N HIS A 274 13.32 -15.58 2.11
CA HIS A 274 12.68 -14.80 3.16
C HIS A 274 12.19 -13.48 2.58
N PHE A 275 10.95 -13.15 2.88
CA PHE A 275 10.25 -11.98 2.39
C PHE A 275 9.70 -11.17 3.57
N TYR A 276 9.89 -9.85 3.50
CA TYR A 276 9.40 -8.93 4.51
C TYR A 276 8.67 -7.74 3.88
N TYR A 277 7.54 -7.36 4.49
CA TYR A 277 6.70 -6.26 4.02
C TYR A 277 5.93 -5.61 5.19
N PRO A 278 5.79 -4.27 5.26
CA PRO A 278 5.20 -3.63 6.42
C PRO A 278 3.69 -3.86 6.57
N ILE A 279 3.26 -3.74 7.81
CA ILE A 279 1.87 -3.64 8.22
C ILE A 279 1.66 -2.20 8.66
N GLU A 280 0.94 -1.43 7.86
CA GLU A 280 0.68 -0.01 8.11
C GLU A 280 -0.64 0.19 8.86
N THR A 281 -0.68 1.19 9.74
CA THR A 281 -1.88 1.60 10.45
C THR A 281 -2.73 2.58 9.64
N ASN A 282 -4.05 2.47 9.78
CA ASN A 282 -5.02 3.47 9.33
C ASN A 282 -6.01 3.80 10.46
N THR A 283 -6.98 4.69 10.21
CA THR A 283 -7.99 5.11 11.19
C THR A 283 -8.67 3.94 11.91
N MET A 284 -8.96 2.85 11.20
CA MET A 284 -9.63 1.68 11.78
C MET A 284 -8.73 0.94 12.77
N CYS A 285 -7.42 0.88 12.50
CA CYS A 285 -6.44 0.29 13.40
C CYS A 285 -6.41 1.01 14.75
N LEU A 286 -6.64 2.33 14.75
CA LEU A 286 -6.52 3.17 15.95
C LEU A 286 -7.58 2.88 17.01
N GLN A 287 -8.71 2.28 16.62
CA GLN A 287 -9.74 1.84 17.55
C GLN A 287 -9.24 0.80 18.57
N CYS A 288 -8.09 0.15 18.30
CA CYS A 288 -7.46 -0.84 19.19
C CYS A 288 -5.96 -0.61 19.39
N HIS A 289 -5.28 0.06 18.46
CA HIS A 289 -3.84 0.29 18.47
C HIS A 289 -3.47 1.76 18.66
N GLY A 290 -4.44 2.67 18.67
CA GLY A 290 -4.20 4.11 18.78
C GLY A 290 -3.77 4.56 20.16
N LYS A 291 -3.70 5.87 20.35
CA LYS A 291 -3.53 6.48 21.67
C LYS A 291 -4.81 6.28 22.51
N PRO A 292 -4.76 6.39 23.85
CA PRO A 292 -5.92 6.15 24.71
C PRO A 292 -7.18 6.94 24.31
N GLU A 293 -7.02 8.15 23.77
CA GLU A 293 -8.11 8.98 23.25
C GLU A 293 -8.79 8.42 21.98
N ASN A 294 -8.13 7.52 21.25
CA ASN A 294 -8.69 6.87 20.06
C ASN A 294 -9.44 5.58 20.40
N ILE A 295 -9.25 5.03 21.60
CA ILE A 295 -9.75 3.71 21.99
C ILE A 295 -10.87 3.89 23.00
N LYS A 296 -12.04 3.28 22.74
CA LYS A 296 -13.16 3.37 23.67
C LYS A 296 -12.81 2.76 25.05
N PRO A 297 -13.32 3.31 26.17
CA PRO A 297 -12.98 2.84 27.51
C PRO A 297 -13.23 1.33 27.73
N GLU A 298 -14.32 0.80 27.18
CA GLU A 298 -14.67 -0.63 27.25
C GLU A 298 -13.66 -1.51 26.51
N VAL A 299 -13.16 -1.04 25.36
CA VAL A 299 -12.14 -1.73 24.56
C VAL A 299 -10.80 -1.72 25.31
N LEU A 300 -10.41 -0.58 25.90
CA LEU A 300 -9.19 -0.49 26.75
C LEU A 300 -9.24 -1.47 27.93
N LYS A 301 -10.38 -1.57 28.61
CA LYS A 301 -10.57 -2.52 29.73
C LYS A 301 -10.42 -3.96 29.26
N LYS A 302 -11.02 -4.30 28.11
CA LYS A 302 -10.92 -5.63 27.53
C LYS A 302 -9.51 -5.98 27.08
N LEU A 303 -8.80 -5.03 26.46
CA LEU A 303 -7.39 -5.18 26.06
C LEU A 303 -6.51 -5.56 27.25
N LYS A 304 -6.62 -4.84 28.37
CA LYS A 304 -5.86 -5.15 29.60
C LYS A 304 -6.16 -6.54 30.16
N THR A 305 -7.38 -7.04 29.95
CA THR A 305 -7.80 -8.37 30.42
C THR A 305 -7.24 -9.48 29.53
N LEU A 306 -7.35 -9.32 28.20
CA LEU A 306 -6.92 -10.34 27.24
C LEU A 306 -5.40 -10.32 26.99
N TYR A 307 -4.77 -9.16 27.16
CA TYR A 307 -3.37 -8.91 26.86
C TYR A 307 -2.73 -8.06 27.98
N PRO A 308 -2.42 -8.65 29.14
CA PRO A 308 -1.85 -7.92 30.27
C PRO A 308 -0.47 -7.30 29.96
N ASN A 309 0.25 -7.84 28.97
CA ASN A 309 1.56 -7.38 28.52
C ASN A 309 1.49 -6.70 27.14
N ASP A 310 0.35 -6.12 26.77
CA ASP A 310 0.17 -5.48 25.46
C ASP A 310 1.11 -4.28 25.28
N LEU A 311 1.94 -4.31 24.23
CA LEU A 311 2.77 -3.19 23.81
C LEU A 311 2.17 -2.42 22.63
N ALA A 312 1.10 -2.96 22.02
CA ALA A 312 0.59 -2.54 20.72
C ALA A 312 -0.37 -1.35 20.76
N THR A 313 -0.03 -0.31 21.51
CA THR A 313 -0.86 0.90 21.64
C THR A 313 -0.05 2.17 21.38
N GLY A 314 -0.73 3.30 21.21
CA GLY A 314 -0.12 4.60 21.01
C GLY A 314 0.29 4.89 19.56
N TYR A 315 -0.24 4.13 18.59
CA TYR A 315 -0.01 4.41 17.18
C TYR A 315 -0.83 5.60 16.67
N ALA A 316 -0.36 6.24 15.61
CA ALA A 316 -1.10 7.17 14.76
C ALA A 316 -1.42 6.52 13.41
N GLU A 317 -2.11 7.25 12.52
CA GLU A 317 -2.31 6.83 11.13
C GLU A 317 -0.98 6.86 10.37
N ASN A 318 -0.83 5.95 9.39
CA ASN A 318 0.36 5.86 8.53
C ASN A 318 1.65 5.60 9.30
N GLU A 319 1.59 4.70 10.28
CA GLU A 319 2.75 4.19 11.00
C GLU A 319 2.95 2.70 10.74
N VAL A 320 4.19 2.23 10.85
CA VAL A 320 4.52 0.80 10.76
C VAL A 320 4.16 0.12 12.08
N ARG A 321 3.07 -0.68 12.06
CA ARG A 321 2.63 -1.53 13.17
C ARG A 321 3.58 -2.72 13.36
N GLY A 322 4.17 -3.22 12.30
CA GLY A 322 5.02 -4.41 12.29
C GLY A 322 5.29 -4.83 10.85
N ILE A 323 5.73 -6.06 10.64
CA ILE A 323 5.99 -6.62 9.31
C ILE A 323 5.37 -8.00 9.16
N TRP A 324 5.02 -8.34 7.93
CA TRP A 324 4.95 -9.71 7.46
C TRP A 324 6.36 -10.28 7.39
N SER A 325 6.53 -11.50 7.86
CA SER A 325 7.76 -12.28 7.81
C SER A 325 7.39 -13.62 7.20
N ILE A 326 7.79 -13.84 5.95
CA ILE A 326 7.33 -14.95 5.13
C ILE A 326 8.53 -15.73 4.61
N THR A 327 8.52 -17.05 4.78
CA THR A 327 9.55 -17.94 4.25
C THR A 327 8.92 -18.98 3.35
N PHE A 328 9.48 -19.17 2.15
CA PHE A 328 9.02 -20.18 1.19
C PHE A 328 10.19 -20.76 0.40
N ASP A 329 9.99 -21.93 -0.19
CA ASP A 329 11.03 -22.62 -0.96
C ASP A 329 11.24 -21.97 -2.33
N LYS A 330 12.49 -21.96 -2.81
CA LYS A 330 12.79 -21.58 -4.19
C LYS A 330 12.11 -22.54 -5.16
N LYS A 331 11.44 -22.00 -6.16
CA LYS A 331 10.73 -22.79 -7.19
C LYS A 331 11.63 -23.12 -8.36
#